data_AF-A0A923ZNN8-F1
#
_entry.id   AF-A0A923ZNN8-F1
#
_cell.length_a   1.000
_cell.length_b   1.000
_cell.length_c   1.000
_cell.angle_alpha   90.00
_cell.angle_beta   90.00
_cell.angle_gamma   90.00
#
_symmetry.space_group_name_H-M   'P 1'
#
loop_
_entity.id
_entity.type
_entity.pdbx_description
1 polymer ?
#
loop_
_entity_poly.entity_id
_entity_poly.type
_entity_poly.pdbx_seq_one_letter_code
_entity_poly.pdbx_strand_id
1 'polypeptide(L)'
;ADAIALGLADHFVTSDRLADLAVALETRLAADAIAEVATAPGASVLLQQRQWIDECYASNEASEIVARLEASPHAEAQRAALSILTKSPTAVSVALESLRRARALDTLEEVLDQEFRVSLRFTQGTELVEGVRAQVIDKDRAPHWSPPTLGDVRRPDIEAYFESLKDRELRLSSMSGAADRRIE
;
A
#
# COMPACT_ATOMS: atom_id res chain seq x y z
N ALA A 1 -12.27 11.64 -5.80
CA ALA A 1 -12.84 11.88 -4.46
C ALA A 1 -12.00 11.20 -3.38
N ASP A 2 -12.00 9.87 -3.29
CA ASP A 2 -11.29 9.15 -2.21
C ASP A 2 -9.78 9.42 -2.17
N ALA A 3 -9.10 9.37 -3.33
CA ALA A 3 -7.65 9.66 -3.39
C ALA A 3 -7.32 11.05 -2.83
N ILE A 4 -8.10 12.07 -3.20
CA ILE A 4 -7.92 13.45 -2.68
C ILE A 4 -8.20 13.51 -1.19
N ALA A 5 -9.28 12.86 -0.75
CA ALA A 5 -9.67 12.83 0.65
C ALA A 5 -8.63 12.12 1.55
N LEU A 6 -7.84 11.19 0.98
CA LEU A 6 -6.72 10.52 1.64
C LEU A 6 -5.37 11.24 1.48
N GLY A 7 -5.30 12.35 0.73
CA GLY A 7 -4.05 13.06 0.43
C GLY A 7 -3.15 12.35 -0.59
N LEU A 8 -3.69 11.41 -1.38
CA LEU A 8 -2.98 10.71 -2.45
C LEU A 8 -3.04 11.43 -3.80
N ALA A 9 -3.82 12.51 -3.90
CA ALA A 9 -3.93 13.38 -5.07
C ALA A 9 -4.38 14.78 -4.65
N ASP A 10 -4.02 15.79 -5.44
CA ASP A 10 -4.32 17.19 -5.11
C ASP A 10 -5.55 17.74 -5.86
N HIS A 11 -5.75 17.32 -7.10
CA HIS A 11 -6.74 17.90 -8.01
C HIS A 11 -7.63 16.83 -8.66
N PHE A 12 -8.88 17.20 -8.92
CA PHE A 12 -9.84 16.35 -9.65
C PHE A 12 -10.15 16.97 -11.01
N VAL A 13 -9.86 16.21 -12.07
CA VAL A 13 -10.14 16.57 -13.46
C VAL A 13 -10.93 15.41 -14.06
N THR A 14 -12.05 15.72 -14.73
CA THR A 14 -12.85 14.68 -15.37
C THR A 14 -12.11 14.12 -16.59
N SER A 15 -12.30 12.83 -16.88
CA SER A 15 -11.50 12.12 -17.88
C SER A 15 -11.59 12.73 -19.29
N ASP A 16 -12.73 13.33 -19.63
CA ASP A 16 -12.98 14.02 -20.89
C ASP A 16 -12.17 15.32 -21.04
N ARG A 17 -11.71 15.92 -19.94
CA ARG A 17 -10.90 17.16 -19.94
C ARG A 17 -9.40 16.89 -19.84
N LEU A 18 -8.96 15.64 -19.73
CA LEU A 18 -7.53 15.31 -19.60
C LEU A 18 -6.72 15.68 -20.85
N ALA A 19 -7.31 15.57 -22.05
CA ALA A 19 -6.66 15.99 -23.28
C ALA A 19 -6.43 17.51 -23.31
N ASP A 20 -7.44 18.30 -22.91
CA ASP A 20 -7.33 19.75 -22.81
C ASP A 20 -6.27 20.17 -21.78
N LEU A 21 -6.22 19.48 -20.63
CA LEU A 21 -5.20 19.70 -19.61
C LEU A 21 -3.80 19.46 -20.17
N ALA A 22 -3.59 18.35 -20.88
CA ALA A 22 -2.30 18.02 -21.45
C ALA A 22 -1.83 19.12 -22.43
N VAL A 23 -2.72 19.60 -23.31
CA VAL A 23 -2.44 20.70 -24.24
C VAL A 23 -2.12 22.00 -23.48
N ALA A 24 -2.87 22.33 -22.44
CA ALA A 24 -2.63 23.53 -21.65
C ALA A 24 -1.25 23.50 -20.95
N LEU A 25 -0.83 22.33 -20.45
CA LEU A 25 0.46 22.13 -19.77
C LEU A 25 1.67 22.29 -20.70
N GLU A 26 1.50 22.23 -22.02
CA GLU A 26 2.60 22.46 -22.98
C GLU A 26 3.09 23.91 -22.98
N THR A 27 2.22 24.86 -22.64
CA THR A 27 2.48 26.29 -22.84
C THR A 27 2.23 27.16 -21.60
N ARG A 28 1.61 26.61 -20.56
CA ARG A 28 1.22 27.35 -19.34
C ARG A 28 1.84 26.75 -18.09
N LEU A 29 1.85 27.52 -17.01
CA LEU A 29 2.22 27.00 -15.69
C LEU A 29 1.19 25.96 -15.25
N ALA A 30 1.68 24.91 -14.57
CA ALA A 30 0.83 23.79 -14.15
C ALA A 30 -0.35 24.23 -13.28
N ALA A 31 -0.13 25.16 -12.35
CA ALA A 31 -1.18 25.69 -11.49
C ALA A 31 -2.32 26.32 -12.29
N ASP A 32 -2.00 27.12 -13.31
CA ASP A 32 -3.01 27.81 -14.14
C ASP A 32 -3.74 26.83 -15.06
N ALA A 33 -3.01 25.90 -15.68
CA ALA A 33 -3.58 24.88 -16.55
C ALA A 33 -4.54 23.95 -15.79
N ILE A 34 -4.17 23.54 -14.58
CA ILE A 34 -5.01 22.72 -13.72
C ILE A 34 -6.24 23.51 -13.26
N ALA A 35 -6.08 24.76 -12.81
CA ALA A 35 -7.19 25.57 -12.30
C ALA A 35 -8.31 25.80 -13.33
N GLU A 36 -7.98 25.82 -14.63
CA GLU A 36 -8.97 25.99 -15.71
C GLU A 36 -9.89 24.78 -15.91
N VAL A 37 -9.41 23.58 -15.62
CA VAL A 37 -10.11 22.32 -15.93
C VAL A 37 -10.48 21.50 -14.69
N ALA A 38 -9.89 21.83 -13.54
CA ALA A 38 -10.19 21.18 -12.28
C ALA A 38 -11.62 21.48 -11.84
N THR A 39 -12.25 20.47 -11.25
CA THR A 39 -13.58 20.57 -10.67
C THR A 39 -13.54 20.05 -9.25
N ALA A 40 -14.53 20.44 -8.44
CA ALA A 40 -14.64 19.91 -7.10
C ALA A 40 -14.90 18.39 -7.16
N PRO A 41 -14.12 17.56 -6.45
CA PRO A 41 -14.44 16.14 -6.36
C PRO A 41 -15.78 15.95 -5.66
N GLY A 42 -16.51 14.90 -6.03
CA GLY A 42 -17.66 14.43 -5.25
C GLY A 42 -17.28 13.99 -3.83
N ALA A 43 -18.28 13.64 -3.02
CA ALA A 43 -18.06 13.13 -1.67
C ALA A 43 -17.23 11.83 -1.69
N SER A 44 -16.32 11.68 -0.73
CA SER A 44 -15.58 10.43 -0.54
C SER A 44 -16.51 9.38 0.06
N VAL A 45 -16.71 8.29 -0.68
CA VAL A 45 -17.47 7.11 -0.20
C VAL A 45 -16.64 6.35 0.83
N LEU A 46 -15.31 6.40 0.72
CA LEU A 46 -14.41 5.76 1.67
C LEU A 46 -14.43 6.46 3.04
N LEU A 47 -14.37 7.80 3.09
CA LEU A 47 -14.43 8.51 4.37
C LEU A 47 -15.78 8.37 5.09
N GLN A 48 -16.88 8.13 4.36
CA GLN A 48 -18.17 7.79 4.97
C GLN A 48 -18.13 6.45 5.72
N GLN A 49 -17.21 5.57 5.35
CA GLN A 49 -16.99 4.25 5.94
C GLN A 49 -15.93 4.25 7.04
N ARG A 50 -15.33 5.42 7.35
CA ARG A 50 -14.17 5.54 8.24
C ARG A 50 -14.37 4.91 9.60
N GLN A 51 -15.55 5.05 10.20
CA GLN A 51 -15.80 4.56 11.55
C GLN A 51 -15.53 3.06 11.67
N TRP A 52 -16.18 2.23 10.86
CA TRP A 52 -15.99 0.78 10.95
C TRP A 52 -14.60 0.36 10.45
N ILE A 53 -14.01 1.11 9.49
CA ILE A 53 -12.63 0.86 9.04
C ILE A 53 -11.67 1.03 10.22
N ASP A 54 -11.74 2.15 10.92
CA ASP A 54 -10.87 2.46 12.06
C ASP A 54 -11.05 1.41 13.18
N GLU A 55 -12.29 0.97 13.45
CA GLU A 55 -12.60 -0.06 14.45
C GLU A 55 -12.04 -1.46 14.07
N CYS A 56 -12.28 -1.91 12.83
CA CYS A 56 -11.88 -3.24 12.39
C CYS A 56 -10.37 -3.37 12.16
N TYR A 57 -9.70 -2.32 11.64
CA TYR A 57 -8.26 -2.32 11.33
C TYR A 57 -7.36 -1.88 12.50
N ALA A 58 -7.90 -1.75 13.72
CA ALA A 58 -7.13 -1.28 14.87
C ALA A 58 -6.11 -2.29 15.43
N SER A 59 -6.19 -3.59 15.08
CA SER A 59 -5.22 -4.59 15.56
C SER A 59 -3.87 -4.54 14.83
N ASN A 60 -2.85 -5.15 15.45
CA ASN A 60 -1.55 -5.42 14.85
C ASN A 60 -1.45 -6.83 14.24
N GLU A 61 -2.52 -7.64 14.37
CA GLU A 61 -2.57 -8.99 13.83
C GLU A 61 -3.60 -9.09 12.71
N ALA A 62 -3.18 -9.53 11.52
CA ALA A 62 -4.04 -9.62 10.35
C ALA A 62 -5.21 -10.59 10.55
N SER A 63 -5.00 -11.70 11.28
CA SER A 63 -6.04 -12.65 11.67
C SER A 63 -7.14 -12.00 12.50
N GLU A 64 -6.76 -11.15 13.46
CA GLU A 64 -7.72 -10.42 14.30
C GLU A 64 -8.48 -9.35 13.50
N ILE A 65 -7.80 -8.63 12.61
CA ILE A 65 -8.45 -7.67 11.70
C ILE A 65 -9.53 -8.38 10.87
N VAL A 66 -9.19 -9.53 10.27
CA VAL A 66 -10.14 -10.33 9.48
C VAL A 66 -11.31 -10.79 10.34
N ALA A 67 -11.07 -11.31 11.55
CA ALA A 67 -12.15 -11.72 12.45
C ALA A 67 -13.09 -10.56 12.82
N ARG A 68 -12.56 -9.36 13.05
CA ARG A 68 -13.37 -8.14 13.29
C ARG A 68 -14.18 -7.73 12.07
N LEU A 69 -13.59 -7.83 10.87
CA LEU A 69 -14.28 -7.53 9.61
C LEU A 69 -15.42 -8.52 9.33
N GLU A 70 -15.22 -9.81 9.59
CA GLU A 70 -16.24 -10.85 9.44
C GLU A 70 -17.40 -10.67 10.43
N ALA A 71 -17.09 -10.27 11.68
CA ALA A 71 -18.09 -10.01 12.72
C ALA A 71 -18.83 -8.67 12.55
N SER A 72 -18.38 -7.79 11.65
CA SER A 72 -18.95 -6.47 11.44
C SER A 72 -20.35 -6.57 10.81
N PRO A 73 -21.32 -5.70 11.21
CA PRO A 73 -22.63 -5.63 10.56
C PRO A 73 -22.59 -5.00 9.16
N HIS A 74 -21.46 -4.40 8.77
CA HIS A 74 -21.31 -3.73 7.48
C HIS A 74 -20.95 -4.73 6.37
N ALA A 75 -21.73 -4.75 5.29
CA ALA A 75 -21.47 -5.64 4.14
C ALA A 75 -20.11 -5.36 3.48
N GLU A 76 -19.67 -4.11 3.49
CA GLU A 76 -18.37 -3.67 2.99
C GLU A 76 -17.20 -4.25 3.79
N ALA A 77 -17.34 -4.33 5.12
CA ALA A 77 -16.35 -4.96 5.99
C ALA A 77 -16.24 -6.47 5.71
N GLN A 78 -17.37 -7.17 5.59
CA GLN A 78 -17.39 -8.60 5.28
C GLN A 78 -16.77 -8.88 3.89
N ARG A 79 -17.05 -8.04 2.88
CA ARG A 79 -16.39 -8.13 1.57
C ARG A 79 -14.88 -7.89 1.66
N ALA A 80 -14.43 -6.97 2.50
CA ALA A 80 -13.01 -6.73 2.73
C ALA A 80 -12.33 -7.97 3.35
N ALA A 81 -12.97 -8.61 4.33
CA ALA A 81 -12.47 -9.88 4.92
C ALA A 81 -12.30 -10.96 3.84
N LEU A 82 -13.35 -11.22 3.04
CA LEU A 82 -13.29 -12.18 1.94
C LEU A 82 -12.17 -11.85 0.97
N SER A 83 -12.01 -10.58 0.60
CA SER A 83 -10.93 -10.17 -0.29
C SER A 83 -9.54 -10.44 0.31
N ILE A 84 -9.33 -10.14 1.59
CA ILE A 84 -8.06 -10.38 2.28
C ILE A 84 -7.74 -11.87 2.32
N LEU A 85 -8.73 -12.72 2.61
CA LEU A 85 -8.56 -14.18 2.71
C LEU A 85 -8.19 -14.85 1.38
N THR A 86 -8.37 -14.18 0.24
CA THR A 86 -7.88 -14.68 -1.06
C THR A 86 -6.38 -14.45 -1.30
N LYS A 87 -5.72 -13.64 -0.45
CA LYS A 87 -4.32 -13.24 -0.64
C LYS A 87 -3.36 -14.15 0.13
N SER A 88 -2.07 -14.06 -0.21
CA SER A 88 -1.01 -14.73 0.55
C SER A 88 -1.05 -14.27 2.01
N PRO A 89 -1.18 -15.20 2.98
CA PRO A 89 -1.16 -14.86 4.40
C PRO A 89 0.13 -14.14 4.80
N THR A 90 1.27 -14.57 4.28
CA THR A 90 2.56 -13.91 4.49
C THR A 90 2.55 -12.49 3.95
N ALA A 91 2.07 -12.28 2.71
CA ALA A 91 2.03 -10.95 2.11
C ALA A 91 1.12 -9.98 2.89
N VAL A 92 -0.04 -10.43 3.34
CA VAL A 92 -0.97 -9.62 4.15
C VAL A 92 -0.33 -9.23 5.48
N SER A 93 0.25 -10.18 6.19
CA SER A 93 0.89 -9.92 7.50
C SER A 93 2.11 -9.01 7.39
N VAL A 94 2.94 -9.20 6.36
CA VAL A 94 4.09 -8.33 6.10
C VAL A 94 3.65 -6.93 5.65
N ALA A 95 2.61 -6.80 4.82
CA ALA A 95 2.09 -5.49 4.42
C ALA A 95 1.54 -4.70 5.62
N LEU A 96 0.81 -5.37 6.53
CA LEU A 96 0.36 -4.75 7.77
C LEU A 96 1.55 -4.25 8.61
N GLU A 97 2.56 -5.08 8.81
CA GLU A 97 3.76 -4.72 9.55
C GLU A 97 4.52 -3.56 8.89
N SER A 98 4.67 -3.57 7.55
CA SER A 98 5.29 -2.50 6.77
C SER A 98 4.63 -1.16 7.03
N LEU A 99 3.29 -1.10 6.98
CA LEU A 99 2.52 0.12 7.24
C LEU A 99 2.65 0.60 8.68
N ARG A 100 2.69 -0.33 9.65
CA ARG A 100 2.87 0.01 11.08
C ARG A 100 4.26 0.57 11.34
N ARG A 101 5.31 -0.01 10.75
CA ARG A 101 6.69 0.50 10.86
C ARG A 101 6.87 1.82 10.14
N ALA A 102 6.33 1.96 8.93
CA ALA A 102 6.43 3.17 8.13
C ALA A 102 5.84 4.40 8.85
N ARG A 103 4.81 4.21 9.69
CA ARG A 103 4.26 5.29 10.53
C ARG A 103 5.27 5.88 11.52
N ALA A 104 6.30 5.11 11.90
CA ALA A 104 7.35 5.54 12.82
C ALA A 104 8.63 6.02 12.11
N LEU A 105 8.61 6.12 10.78
CA LEU A 105 9.71 6.64 9.97
C LEU A 105 9.41 8.09 9.58
N ASP A 106 10.44 8.93 9.57
CA ASP A 106 10.28 10.37 9.38
C ASP A 106 10.39 10.77 7.90
N THR A 107 11.04 9.93 7.08
CA THR A 107 11.37 10.25 5.69
C THR A 107 10.90 9.18 4.70
N LEU A 108 10.66 9.61 3.46
CA LEU A 108 10.33 8.69 2.36
C LEU A 108 11.48 7.71 2.10
N GLU A 109 12.72 8.17 2.21
CA GLU A 109 13.93 7.39 1.98
C GLU A 109 14.06 6.23 2.96
N GLU A 110 13.71 6.42 4.24
CA GLU A 110 13.67 5.34 5.23
C GLU A 110 12.58 4.32 4.90
N VAL A 111 11.40 4.78 4.47
CA VAL A 111 10.32 3.90 4.03
C VAL A 111 10.74 3.08 2.81
N LEU A 112 11.42 3.70 1.84
CA LEU A 112 11.93 3.01 0.66
C LEU A 112 13.06 2.03 0.99
N ASP A 113 13.94 2.37 1.94
CA ASP A 113 14.96 1.44 2.45
C ASP A 113 14.30 0.21 3.10
N GLN A 114 13.21 0.38 3.85
CA GLN A 114 12.41 -0.72 4.40
C GLN A 114 11.76 -1.57 3.29
N GLU A 115 11.04 -0.93 2.37
CA GLU A 115 10.32 -1.63 1.30
C GLU A 115 11.27 -2.39 0.36
N PHE A 116 12.50 -1.91 0.20
CA PHE A 116 13.53 -2.62 -0.53
C PHE A 116 13.90 -3.97 0.11
N ARG A 117 14.03 -4.01 1.45
CA ARG A 117 14.30 -5.27 2.18
C ARG A 117 13.16 -6.27 1.98
N VAL A 118 11.94 -5.80 2.16
CA VAL A 118 10.72 -6.58 2.01
C VAL A 118 10.63 -7.15 0.59
N SER A 119 10.81 -6.31 -0.42
CA SER A 119 10.74 -6.68 -1.83
C SER A 119 11.76 -7.75 -2.20
N LEU A 120 13.04 -7.58 -1.81
CA LEU A 120 14.07 -8.57 -2.10
C LEU A 120 13.77 -9.93 -1.45
N ARG A 121 13.22 -9.95 -0.25
CA ARG A 121 12.87 -11.22 0.41
C ARG A 121 11.65 -11.88 -0.24
N PHE A 122 10.67 -11.13 -0.71
CA PHE A 122 9.59 -11.69 -1.53
C PHE A 122 10.08 -12.32 -2.83
N THR A 123 11.11 -11.74 -3.47
CA THR A 123 11.70 -12.36 -4.67
C THR A 123 12.47 -13.66 -4.40
N GLN A 124 12.85 -13.90 -3.14
CA GLN A 124 13.53 -15.14 -2.72
C GLN A 124 12.53 -16.18 -2.17
N GLY A 125 11.31 -15.76 -1.86
CA GLY A 125 10.24 -16.63 -1.35
C GLY A 125 9.40 -17.27 -2.45
N THR A 126 8.47 -18.12 -2.03
CA THR A 126 7.55 -18.86 -2.92
C THR A 126 6.29 -18.08 -3.27
N GLU A 127 5.84 -17.22 -2.37
CA GLU A 127 4.54 -16.53 -2.47
C GLU A 127 4.44 -15.64 -3.71
N LEU A 128 5.51 -14.91 -4.05
CA LEU A 128 5.50 -14.08 -5.25
C LEU A 128 5.38 -14.94 -6.53
N VAL A 129 6.14 -16.04 -6.59
CA VAL A 129 6.13 -16.96 -7.73
C VAL A 129 4.76 -17.60 -7.90
N GLU A 130 4.17 -18.09 -6.81
CA GLU A 130 2.84 -18.72 -6.84
C GLU A 130 1.74 -17.72 -7.23
N GLY A 131 1.83 -16.48 -6.73
CA GLY A 131 0.88 -15.43 -7.11
C GLY A 131 0.96 -15.10 -8.59
N VAL A 132 2.18 -14.97 -9.14
CA VAL A 132 2.38 -14.75 -10.58
C VAL A 132 1.88 -15.94 -11.40
N ARG A 133 2.16 -17.18 -10.97
CA ARG A 133 1.66 -18.38 -11.62
C ARG A 133 0.14 -18.38 -11.70
N ALA A 134 -0.55 -18.24 -10.56
CA ALA A 134 -2.00 -18.32 -10.47
C ALA A 134 -2.71 -17.19 -11.22
N GLN A 135 -2.15 -15.97 -11.20
CA GLN A 135 -2.83 -14.78 -11.74
C GLN A 135 -2.48 -14.49 -13.22
N VAL A 136 -1.24 -14.77 -13.64
CA VAL A 136 -0.71 -14.33 -14.94
C VAL A 136 -0.37 -15.49 -15.86
N ILE A 137 0.28 -16.54 -15.34
CA ILE A 137 0.73 -17.67 -16.16
C ILE A 137 -0.43 -18.60 -16.46
N ASP A 138 -0.89 -19.33 -15.44
CA ASP A 138 -1.93 -20.35 -15.55
C ASP A 138 -3.34 -19.71 -15.52
N LYS A 139 -3.47 -18.55 -14.87
CA LYS A 139 -4.73 -17.77 -14.77
C LYS A 139 -5.87 -18.56 -14.12
N ASP A 140 -5.55 -19.55 -13.30
CA ASP A 140 -6.52 -20.37 -12.57
C ASP A 140 -7.19 -19.61 -11.41
N ARG A 141 -6.58 -18.50 -10.94
CA ARG A 141 -6.99 -17.75 -9.76
C ARG A 141 -7.09 -18.62 -8.49
N ALA A 142 -6.29 -19.70 -8.42
CA ALA A 142 -6.26 -20.67 -7.34
C ALA A 142 -4.82 -20.85 -6.81
N PRO A 143 -4.26 -19.81 -6.16
CA PRO A 143 -2.92 -19.90 -5.58
C PRO A 143 -2.89 -20.84 -4.37
N HIS A 144 -1.81 -21.63 -4.26
CA HIS A 144 -1.52 -22.51 -3.14
C HIS A 144 -0.51 -21.86 -2.19
N TRP A 145 -1.00 -20.97 -1.34
CA TRP A 145 -0.16 -20.23 -0.39
C TRP A 145 0.48 -21.13 0.66
N SER A 146 1.71 -20.78 1.05
CA SER A 146 2.44 -21.44 2.14
C SER A 146 3.04 -20.37 3.08
N PRO A 147 2.53 -20.23 4.31
CA PRO A 147 1.46 -21.02 4.93
C PRO A 147 0.06 -20.69 4.35
N PRO A 148 -0.92 -21.61 4.52
CA PRO A 148 -2.24 -21.47 3.91
C PRO A 148 -3.20 -20.53 4.66
N THR A 149 -2.95 -20.23 5.94
CA THR A 149 -3.84 -19.37 6.73
C THR A 149 -3.08 -18.26 7.47
N LEU A 150 -3.78 -17.17 7.83
CA LEU A 150 -3.20 -16.05 8.58
C LEU A 150 -2.74 -16.46 9.98
N GLY A 151 -3.40 -17.42 10.63
CA GLY A 151 -3.02 -17.91 11.96
C GLY A 151 -1.73 -18.72 11.98
N ASP A 152 -1.31 -19.23 10.81
CA ASP A 152 -0.08 -20.02 10.67
C ASP A 152 1.16 -19.14 10.43
N VAL A 153 0.98 -17.84 10.17
CA VAL A 153 2.09 -16.90 9.96
C VAL A 153 2.69 -16.52 11.30
N ARG A 154 3.92 -16.94 11.57
CA ARG A 154 4.56 -16.69 12.86
C ARG A 154 5.27 -15.34 12.87
N ARG A 155 5.32 -14.70 14.03
CA ARG A 155 5.99 -13.40 14.19
C ARG A 155 7.45 -13.37 13.72
N PRO A 156 8.30 -14.38 14.02
CA PRO A 156 9.67 -14.40 13.51
C PRO A 156 9.77 -14.47 11.98
N ASP A 157 8.80 -15.12 11.32
CA ASP A 157 8.77 -15.20 9.86
C ASP A 157 8.46 -13.83 9.24
N ILE A 158 7.60 -13.03 9.90
CA ILE A 158 7.33 -11.64 9.51
C ILE A 158 8.56 -10.76 9.74
N GLU A 159 9.18 -10.86 10.93
CA GLU A 159 10.35 -10.04 11.30
C GLU A 159 11.54 -10.24 10.36
N ALA A 160 11.72 -11.47 9.88
CA ALA A 160 12.73 -11.80 8.89
C ALA A 160 12.63 -10.93 7.62
N TYR A 161 11.45 -10.44 7.22
CA TYR A 161 11.29 -9.57 6.04
C TYR A 161 11.97 -8.20 6.20
N PHE A 162 12.23 -7.77 7.43
CA PHE A 162 12.72 -6.43 7.75
C PHE A 162 14.17 -6.40 8.25
N GLU A 163 14.75 -7.58 8.48
CA GLU A 163 16.15 -7.72 8.86
C GLU A 163 17.11 -7.11 7.83
N SER A 164 18.20 -6.53 8.33
CA SER A 164 19.18 -5.87 7.49
C SER A 164 19.78 -6.77 6.42
N LEU A 165 19.95 -6.20 5.23
CA LEU A 165 20.62 -6.80 4.08
C LEU A 165 22.16 -6.64 4.12
N LYS A 166 22.70 -6.07 5.21
CA LYS A 166 24.13 -5.81 5.42
C LYS A 166 24.71 -4.92 4.32
N ASP A 167 25.62 -5.45 3.52
CA ASP A 167 26.30 -4.72 2.45
C ASP A 167 25.40 -4.47 1.22
N ARG A 168 24.21 -5.11 1.18
CA ARG A 168 23.24 -4.98 0.08
C ARG A 168 22.07 -4.03 0.39
N GLU A 169 22.17 -3.20 1.43
CA GLU A 169 21.16 -2.18 1.72
C GLU A 169 21.05 -1.13 0.60
N LEU A 170 19.86 -0.57 0.40
CA LEU A 170 19.62 0.49 -0.59
C LEU A 170 20.27 1.82 -0.15
N ARG A 171 20.18 2.16 1.15
CA ARG A 171 20.86 3.27 1.82
C ARG A 171 20.45 4.68 1.34
N LEU A 172 19.20 4.88 0.89
CA LEU A 172 18.72 6.21 0.46
C LEU A 172 18.73 7.21 1.61
N SER A 173 18.32 6.78 2.80
CA SER A 173 18.26 7.63 4.00
C SER A 173 19.63 8.25 4.34
N SER A 174 20.71 7.49 4.12
CA SER A 174 22.08 7.95 4.35
C SER A 174 22.58 8.96 3.30
N MET A 175 22.02 8.93 2.08
CA MET A 175 22.38 9.83 0.99
C MET A 175 21.69 11.19 1.12
N SER A 176 20.43 11.20 1.57
CA SER A 176 19.63 12.42 1.75
C SER A 176 20.26 13.36 2.79
N GLY A 177 20.67 12.82 3.94
CA GLY A 177 21.38 13.60 4.97
C GLY A 177 22.79 14.08 4.58
N ALA A 178 23.40 13.55 3.50
CA ALA A 178 24.67 14.04 2.96
C ALA A 178 24.49 15.15 1.90
N ALA A 179 23.35 15.20 1.24
CA ALA A 179 23.00 16.27 0.30
C ALA A 179 22.66 17.57 1.03
N ASP A 180 21.93 17.49 2.15
CA ASP A 180 21.59 18.66 2.99
C ASP A 180 22.83 19.36 3.59
N ARG A 181 23.90 18.60 3.89
CA ARG A 181 25.15 19.16 4.42
C ARG A 181 26.06 19.82 3.37
N ARG A 182 25.66 19.87 2.10
CA ARG A 182 26.45 20.50 1.02
C ARG A 182 25.89 21.87 0.59
N ILE A 183 24.83 22.35 1.24
CA ILE A 183 24.17 23.63 0.91
C ILE A 183 24.45 24.72 1.97
N GLU A 184 25.21 24.41 3.03
CA GLU A 184 25.80 25.41 3.94
C GLU A 184 27.25 25.74 3.58
#